data_AF-A0A151TDH5-F1
#
_entry.id   AF-A0A151TDH5-F1
#
_cell.length_a   1.000
_cell.length_b   1.000
_cell.length_c   1.000
_cell.angle_alpha   90.00
_cell.angle_beta   90.00
_cell.angle_gamma   90.00
#
_symmetry.space_group_name_H-M   'P 1'
#
loop_
_entity.id
_entity.type
_entity.pdbx_description
1 polymer ?
#
loop_
_entity_poly.entity_id
_entity_poly.type
_entity_poly.pdbx_seq_one_letter_code
_entity_poly.pdbx_strand_id
1 'polypeptide(L)'
;MLFSKVLGRGKKELACGSYNEENARRELALMIILHEYPLSIVDHIGFIRFVAAIQPLFQLPSRNTIKKEILDIYADEKQVVMKLIDTNEGRVAITSDMWTASNQKKGYMAHYIDGN
;
A
#
# COMPACT_ATOMS: atom_id res chain seq x y z
N MET A 1 -5.64 9.29 3.47
CA MET A 1 -6.61 9.23 2.35
C MET A 1 -6.90 7.82 1.83
N LEU A 2 -6.04 6.82 2.05
CA LEU A 2 -6.17 5.48 1.45
C LEU A 2 -7.22 4.52 2.07
N PHE A 3 -7.75 4.78 3.27
CA PHE A 3 -8.46 3.74 4.03
C PHE A 3 -9.94 4.01 4.35
N SER A 4 -10.56 5.08 3.86
CA SER A 4 -11.93 5.45 4.29
C SER A 4 -13.09 4.77 3.53
N LYS A 5 -12.84 3.83 2.61
CA LYS A 5 -13.89 3.36 1.69
C LYS A 5 -13.96 1.86 1.41
N VAL A 6 -13.74 0.96 2.35
CA VAL A 6 -14.12 -0.45 2.11
C VAL A 6 -14.59 -1.17 3.36
N LEU A 7 -15.89 -1.11 3.65
CA LEU A 7 -16.61 -2.17 4.38
C LEU A 7 -18.12 -2.01 4.14
N GLY A 8 -18.52 -2.23 2.88
CA GLY A 8 -19.92 -2.44 2.50
C GLY A 8 -20.26 -3.92 2.56
N ARG A 9 -21.14 -4.32 3.49
CA ARG A 9 -21.66 -5.68 3.61
C ARG A 9 -22.70 -5.90 2.50
N GLY A 10 -22.39 -6.69 1.48
CA GLY A 10 -23.25 -6.85 0.28
C GLY A 10 -23.47 -8.30 -0.14
N LYS A 11 -24.74 -8.61 -0.46
CA LYS A 11 -25.28 -9.84 -1.09
C LYS A 11 -24.33 -10.55 -2.07
N LYS A 12 -24.33 -11.89 -2.02
CA LYS A 12 -23.72 -12.75 -3.04
C LYS A 12 -24.68 -12.94 -4.22
N GLU A 13 -24.75 -11.96 -5.11
CA GLU A 13 -25.32 -12.12 -6.45
C GLU A 13 -24.16 -12.20 -7.45
N LEU A 14 -24.13 -13.27 -8.26
CA LEU A 14 -23.16 -13.43 -9.34
C LEU A 14 -23.56 -12.50 -10.49
N ALA A 15 -23.22 -11.22 -10.35
CA ALA A 15 -23.16 -10.34 -11.51
C ALA A 15 -21.98 -10.81 -12.38
N CYS A 16 -22.18 -10.90 -13.70
CA CYS A 16 -21.09 -11.13 -14.66
C CYS A 16 -20.21 -9.88 -14.69
N GLY A 17 -19.35 -9.72 -13.69
CA GLY A 17 -18.34 -8.67 -13.64
C GLY A 17 -17.12 -9.10 -14.44
N SER A 18 -16.57 -8.20 -15.25
CA SER A 18 -15.28 -8.44 -15.91
C SER A 18 -14.18 -8.51 -14.85
N TYR A 19 -13.36 -9.54 -14.94
CA TYR A 19 -12.18 -9.69 -14.08
C TYR A 19 -11.08 -8.73 -14.55
N ASN A 20 -10.57 -7.92 -13.63
CA ASN A 20 -9.46 -6.99 -13.86
C ASN A 20 -8.24 -7.40 -13.01
N GLU A 21 -7.25 -8.00 -13.66
CA GLU A 21 -6.02 -8.47 -13.01
C GLU A 21 -5.18 -7.34 -12.41
N GLU A 22 -5.11 -6.19 -13.09
CA GLU A 22 -4.35 -5.02 -12.63
C GLU A 22 -4.93 -4.50 -11.31
N ASN A 23 -6.26 -4.39 -11.23
CA ASN A 23 -6.92 -4.00 -9.99
C ASN A 23 -6.66 -5.01 -8.86
N ALA A 24 -6.76 -6.31 -9.13
CA ALA A 24 -6.47 -7.34 -8.13
C ALA A 24 -5.02 -7.28 -7.61
N ARG A 25 -4.06 -7.01 -8.50
CA ARG A 25 -2.65 -6.81 -8.14
C ARG A 25 -2.45 -5.57 -7.28
N ARG A 26 -3.11 -4.46 -7.63
CA ARG A 26 -3.07 -3.22 -6.85
C ARG A 26 -3.65 -3.40 -5.45
N GLU A 27 -4.79 -4.07 -5.32
CA GLU A 27 -5.40 -4.39 -4.02
C GLU A 27 -4.50 -5.30 -3.17
N LEU A 28 -3.80 -6.27 -3.79
CA LEU A 28 -2.80 -7.08 -3.09
C LEU A 28 -1.64 -6.22 -2.56
N ALA A 29 -1.13 -5.27 -3.35
CA ALA A 29 -0.09 -4.35 -2.89
C ALA A 29 -0.58 -3.46 -1.74
N LEU A 30 -1.80 -2.93 -1.82
CA LEU A 30 -2.42 -2.14 -0.76
C LEU A 30 -2.60 -2.94 0.54
N MET A 31 -3.03 -4.20 0.45
CA MET A 31 -3.12 -5.11 1.59
C MET A 31 -1.76 -5.31 2.27
N ILE A 32 -0.70 -5.50 1.47
CA ILE A 32 0.67 -5.66 1.98
C ILE A 32 1.14 -4.40 2.69
N ILE A 33 0.89 -3.21 2.12
CA ILE A 33 1.23 -1.92 2.73
C ILE A 33 0.47 -1.72 4.04
N LEU A 34 -0.86 -1.92 4.02
CA LEU A 34 -1.73 -1.68 5.17
C LEU A 34 -1.38 -2.55 6.38
N HIS A 35 -1.03 -3.82 6.13
CA HIS A 35 -0.76 -4.80 7.19
C HIS A 35 0.73 -5.05 7.40
N GLU A 36 1.60 -4.29 6.73
CA GLU A 36 3.06 -4.45 6.77
C GLU A 36 3.52 -5.90 6.53
N TYR A 37 2.82 -6.61 5.64
CA TYR A 37 3.16 -8.00 5.37
C TYR A 37 4.54 -8.12 4.71
N PRO A 38 5.30 -9.18 5.01
CA PRO A 38 6.51 -9.45 4.25
C PRO A 38 6.15 -9.75 2.80
N LEU A 39 6.97 -9.28 1.86
CA LEU A 39 6.77 -9.54 0.43
C LEU A 39 6.70 -11.04 0.11
N SER A 40 7.28 -11.90 0.94
CA SER A 40 7.22 -13.35 0.80
C SER A 40 5.81 -13.94 0.90
N ILE A 41 4.80 -13.18 1.33
CA ILE A 41 3.40 -13.64 1.39
C ILE A 41 2.93 -14.21 0.05
N VAL A 42 3.42 -13.68 -1.08
CA VAL A 42 3.09 -14.18 -2.43
C VAL A 42 3.73 -15.53 -2.77
N ASP A 43 4.71 -15.99 -1.99
CA ASP A 43 5.32 -17.31 -2.15
C ASP A 43 4.72 -18.33 -1.17
N HIS A 44 3.87 -17.90 -0.23
CA HIS A 44 3.31 -18.79 0.79
C HIS A 44 2.23 -19.70 0.16
N ILE A 45 2.47 -21.01 0.18
CA ILE A 45 1.60 -22.02 -0.43
C ILE A 45 0.14 -21.89 0.03
N GLY A 46 -0.09 -21.63 1.33
CA GLY A 46 -1.44 -21.43 1.87
C GLY A 46 -2.15 -20.23 1.26
N PHE A 47 -1.43 -19.12 1.06
CA PHE A 47 -1.97 -17.92 0.44
C PHE A 47 -2.23 -18.12 -1.05
N ILE A 48 -1.30 -18.76 -1.77
CA ILE A 48 -1.48 -19.14 -3.19
C ILE A 48 -2.76 -19.96 -3.38
N ARG A 49 -2.96 -21.00 -2.55
CA ARG A 49 -4.17 -21.84 -2.60
C ARG A 49 -5.45 -21.06 -2.29
N PHE A 50 -5.39 -20.18 -1.29
CA PHE A 50 -6.52 -19.34 -0.91
C PHE A 50 -6.94 -18.41 -2.06
N VAL A 51 -5.99 -17.73 -2.67
CA VAL A 51 -6.25 -16.81 -3.78
C VAL A 51 -6.76 -17.55 -5.02
N ALA A 52 -6.14 -18.69 -5.37
CA ALA A 52 -6.59 -19.51 -6.49
C ALA A 52 -8.02 -20.06 -6.30
N ALA A 53 -8.43 -20.33 -5.05
CA ALA A 53 -9.80 -20.74 -4.74
C ALA A 53 -10.82 -19.60 -4.88
N ILE A 54 -10.40 -18.34 -4.70
CA ILE A 54 -11.24 -17.16 -4.85
C ILE A 54 -11.37 -16.75 -6.31
N GLN A 55 -10.24 -16.69 -7.02
CA GLN A 55 -10.19 -16.27 -8.42
C GLN A 55 -9.11 -17.07 -9.16
N PRO A 56 -9.48 -18.18 -9.83
CA PRO A 56 -8.54 -19.05 -10.53
C PRO A 56 -7.77 -18.36 -11.68
N LEU A 57 -8.32 -17.28 -12.24
CA LEU A 57 -7.66 -16.53 -13.32
C LEU A 57 -6.57 -15.58 -12.83
N PHE A 58 -6.48 -15.32 -11.51
CA PHE A 58 -5.44 -14.45 -10.96
C PHE A 58 -4.17 -15.22 -10.70
N GLN A 59 -3.16 -14.95 -11.53
CA GLN A 59 -1.82 -15.47 -11.35
C GLN A 59 -1.09 -14.62 -10.32
N LEU A 60 -0.66 -15.26 -9.24
CA LEU A 60 -0.03 -14.55 -8.14
C LEU A 60 1.29 -13.91 -8.62
N PRO A 61 1.46 -12.60 -8.47
CA PRO A 61 2.65 -11.90 -8.94
C PRO A 61 3.89 -12.28 -8.13
N SER A 62 5.07 -12.18 -8.76
CA SER A 62 6.34 -12.38 -8.06
C SER A 62 6.60 -11.28 -7.01
N ARG A 63 7.48 -11.56 -6.05
CA ARG A 63 7.98 -10.55 -5.09
C ARG A 63 8.48 -9.26 -5.77
N ASN A 64 9.16 -9.39 -6.91
CA ASN A 64 9.68 -8.23 -7.64
C ASN A 64 8.55 -7.41 -8.28
N THR A 65 7.54 -8.09 -8.81
CA THR A 65 6.36 -7.44 -9.40
C THR A 65 5.57 -6.67 -8.34
N ILE A 66 5.30 -7.28 -7.18
CA ILE A 66 4.62 -6.59 -6.07
C ILE A 66 5.46 -5.46 -5.50
N LYS A 67 6.78 -5.66 -5.37
CA LYS A 67 7.67 -4.57 -4.95
C LYS A 67 7.57 -3.38 -5.89
N LYS A 68 7.52 -3.61 -7.21
CA LYS A 68 7.33 -2.54 -8.20
C LYS A 68 5.98 -1.84 -8.00
N GLU A 69 4.89 -2.60 -7.87
CA GLU A 69 3.55 -2.03 -7.62
C GLU A 69 3.52 -1.14 -6.37
N ILE A 70 4.16 -1.58 -5.27
CA ILE A 70 4.28 -0.81 -4.03
C ILE A 70 5.08 0.49 -4.25
N LEU A 71 6.17 0.43 -5.02
CA LEU A 71 6.97 1.61 -5.34
C LEU A 71 6.22 2.60 -6.23
N ASP A 72 5.39 2.11 -7.16
CA ASP A 72 4.55 2.94 -8.01
C ASP A 72 3.47 3.64 -7.16
N ILE A 73 2.79 2.91 -6.26
CA ILE A 73 1.86 3.51 -5.27
C ILE A 73 2.57 4.55 -4.40
N TYR A 74 3.77 4.27 -3.92
CA TYR A 74 4.56 5.23 -3.15
C TYR A 74 4.89 6.48 -3.96
N ALA A 75 5.26 6.34 -5.23
CA ALA A 75 5.59 7.48 -6.09
C ALA A 75 4.38 8.41 -6.30
N ASP A 76 3.18 7.83 -6.44
CA ASP A 76 1.92 8.58 -6.54
C ASP A 76 1.60 9.31 -5.23
N GLU A 77 1.58 8.60 -4.11
CA GLU A 77 1.28 9.17 -2.79
C GLU A 77 2.30 10.24 -2.39
N LYS A 78 3.59 10.03 -2.70
CA LYS A 78 4.64 11.02 -2.49
C LYS A 78 4.33 12.33 -3.22
N GLN A 79 3.86 12.27 -4.46
CA GLN A 79 3.51 13.49 -5.20
C GLN A 79 2.34 14.22 -4.55
N VAL A 80 1.35 13.49 -4.04
CA VAL A 80 0.21 14.07 -3.30
C VAL A 80 0.70 14.76 -2.02
N VAL A 81 1.53 14.08 -1.22
CA VAL A 81 2.09 14.62 0.02
C VAL A 81 2.98 15.83 -0.25
N MET A 82 3.81 15.80 -1.30
CA MET A 82 4.65 16.95 -1.67
C MET A 82 3.80 18.16 -2.04
N LYS A 83 2.76 17.99 -2.86
CA LYS A 83 1.83 19.08 -3.17
C LYS A 83 1.16 19.64 -1.90
N LEU A 84 0.74 18.76 -0.99
CA LEU A 84 0.15 19.17 0.28
C LEU A 84 1.11 20.06 1.08
N ILE A 85 2.37 19.64 1.19
CA ILE A 85 3.42 20.40 1.89
C ILE A 85 3.72 21.72 1.18
N ASP A 86 3.82 21.73 -0.16
CA ASP A 86 4.08 22.94 -0.96
C ASP A 86 2.98 23.99 -0.81
N THR A 87 1.72 23.54 -0.66
CA THR A 87 0.56 24.42 -0.45
C THR A 87 0.31 24.77 1.01
N ASN A 88 1.10 24.24 1.95
CA ASN A 88 0.90 24.47 3.37
C ASN A 88 1.38 25.86 3.78
N GLU A 89 0.45 26.73 4.19
CA GLU A 89 0.78 28.08 4.70
C GLU A 89 1.34 28.07 6.13
N GLY A 90 1.17 26.96 6.85
CA GLY A 90 1.70 26.77 8.20
C GLY A 90 3.17 26.37 8.24
N ARG A 91 3.67 26.08 9.45
CA ARG A 91 5.08 25.68 9.66
C ARG A 91 5.22 24.17 9.55
N VAL A 92 6.37 23.73 9.01
CA VAL A 92 6.80 22.34 8.97
C VAL A 92 8.02 22.19 9.89
N ALA A 93 8.01 21.20 10.77
CA ALA A 93 9.13 20.82 11.62
C ALA A 93 9.57 19.40 11.26
N ILE A 94 10.87 19.22 10.98
CA ILE A 94 11.46 17.91 10.68
C ILE A 94 12.31 17.49 11.87
N THR A 95 12.05 16.30 12.40
CA THR A 95 12.84 15.66 13.44
C THR A 95 13.58 14.47 12.84
N SER A 96 14.86 14.32 13.20
CA SER A 96 15.63 13.13 12.86
C SER A 96 16.10 12.48 14.13
N ASP A 97 15.69 11.24 14.36
CA ASP A 97 16.17 10.43 15.45
C ASP A 97 17.41 9.65 14.97
N MET A 98 18.54 9.94 15.61
CA MET A 98 19.80 9.25 15.37
C MET A 98 20.07 8.31 16.54
N TRP A 99 19.44 7.13 16.54
CA TRP A 99 19.81 6.08 17.48
C TRP A 99 21.07 5.35 17.00
N THR A 100 22.08 5.20 17.86
CA THR A 100 23.31 4.48 17.58
C THR A 100 23.11 2.97 17.67
N ALA A 101 22.49 2.39 16.65
CA ALA A 101 22.55 0.94 16.39
C ALA A 101 23.29 0.71 15.07
N SER A 102 24.18 -0.27 15.04
CA SER A 102 25.17 -0.53 13.98
C SER A 102 24.60 -0.78 12.58
N ASN A 103 23.29 -0.92 12.43
CA ASN A 103 22.60 -1.24 11.18
C ASN A 103 21.34 -0.39 10.90
N GLN A 104 21.14 0.75 11.58
CA GLN A 104 19.96 1.59 11.38
C GLN A 104 20.18 2.65 10.27
N LYS A 105 19.19 2.81 9.40
CA LYS A 105 19.07 3.98 8.53
C LYS A 105 18.54 5.14 9.38
N LYS A 106 18.98 6.37 9.10
CA LYS A 106 18.47 7.57 9.81
C LYS A 106 16.95 7.63 9.68
N GLY A 107 16.24 7.70 10.81
CA GLY A 107 14.82 8.00 10.82
C GLY A 107 14.60 9.49 10.62
N TYR A 108 13.54 9.82 9.87
CA TYR A 108 13.07 11.19 9.68
C TYR A 108 11.56 11.17 9.92
N MET A 109 11.07 12.09 10.75
CA MET A 109 9.66 12.38 10.90
C MET A 109 9.42 13.86 10.59
N ALA A 110 8.27 14.16 10.00
CA ALA A 110 7.84 15.52 9.72
C ALA A 110 6.50 15.77 10.40
N HIS A 111 6.39 16.93 11.04
CA HIS A 111 5.17 17.44 11.64
C HIS A 111 4.84 18.77 10.94
N TYR A 112 3.58 19.03 10.64
CA TYR A 112 3.14 20.29 10.06
C TYR A 112 1.89 20.81 10.77
N ILE A 113 1.74 22.13 10.76
CA ILE A 113 0.52 22.83 11.18
C ILE A 113 -0.29 23.10 9.92
N ASP A 114 -1.52 22.60 9.85
CA ASP A 114 -2.49 22.95 8.83
C ASP A 114 -3.24 24.24 9.21
N GLY A 115 -3.84 24.90 8.21
CA GLY A 115 -4.50 26.20 8.38
C GLY A 115 -5.90 26.15 9.02
N ASN A 116 -6.22 25.10 9.78
CA ASN A 116 -7.57 24.84 10.30
C ASN A 116 -7.65 24.91 11.83
#